data_AF-A0A537JEQ7-F1
#
_entry.id   AF-A0A537JEQ7-F1
#
_cell.length_a   1.000
_cell.length_b   1.000
_cell.length_c   1.000
_cell.angle_alpha   90.00
_cell.angle_beta   90.00
_cell.angle_gamma   90.00
#
_symmetry.space_group_name_H-M   'P 1'
#
loop_
_entity.id
_entity.type
_entity.pdbx_description
1 polymer ?
#
loop_
_entity_poly.entity_id
_entity_poly.type
_entity_poly.pdbx_seq_one_letter_code
_entity_poly.pdbx_strand_id
1 'polypeptide(L)'
;MDFSASQQRSKVLVFIVIFCAAFGINFLLNRQADRFFSIVQIFNAAILFSILSWLLVYFKEAKIFQYLFLAGCFFFVASNALINPLSKGLSPYFDNKVYETVSTIRKKDPNAGWVVFGHMTAPEFLKAAGVNCFNGVQYAPPLEKLHVLDPNLESESVYNRYAHILFFPLIEGGDSVKFTLNQADLYTIQMDPCSPKLKQIGIKYFMFGYKPPDAEVRCMAPVKDGYGFFIYKRKDL
;
A
#
# COMPACT_ATOMS: atom_id res chain seq x y z
N MET A 1 -34.82 53.40 1.30
CA MET A 1 -34.21 52.56 0.25
C MET A 1 -32.86 51.94 0.66
N ASP A 2 -32.17 52.44 1.68
CA ASP A 2 -30.83 51.93 2.08
C ASP A 2 -30.77 50.58 2.82
N PHE A 3 -31.87 50.15 3.45
CA PHE A 3 -31.85 48.94 4.28
C PHE A 3 -31.66 47.63 3.46
N SER A 4 -32.24 47.57 2.26
CA SER A 4 -32.09 46.41 1.35
C SER A 4 -30.66 46.29 0.81
N ALA A 5 -30.04 47.42 0.47
CA ALA A 5 -28.68 47.47 -0.04
C ALA A 5 -27.63 47.08 1.02
N SER A 6 -27.83 47.49 2.29
CA SER A 6 -26.91 47.10 3.38
C SER A 6 -27.01 45.60 3.71
N GLN A 7 -28.22 45.04 3.69
CA GLN A 7 -28.46 43.62 3.93
C GLN A 7 -27.86 42.74 2.82
N GLN A 8 -27.96 43.18 1.56
CA GLN A 8 -27.34 42.48 0.43
C GLN A 8 -25.81 42.52 0.48
N ARG A 9 -25.21 43.65 0.89
CA ARG A 9 -23.77 43.76 1.12
C ARG A 9 -23.27 42.83 2.23
N SER A 10 -24.02 42.71 3.34
CA SER A 10 -23.69 41.78 4.43
C SER A 10 -23.66 40.33 3.97
N LYS A 11 -24.65 39.90 3.17
CA LYS A 11 -24.73 38.53 2.63
C LYS A 11 -23.53 38.16 1.75
N VAL A 12 -23.11 39.08 0.90
CA VAL A 12 -21.94 38.88 0.01
C VAL A 12 -20.66 38.81 0.82
N LEU A 13 -20.50 39.69 1.81
CA LEU A 13 -19.31 39.71 2.66
C LEU A 13 -19.15 38.41 3.45
N VAL A 14 -20.23 37.88 4.02
CA VAL A 14 -20.18 36.59 4.75
C VAL A 14 -19.89 35.43 3.80
N PHE A 15 -20.44 35.42 2.58
CA PHE A 15 -20.07 34.41 1.59
C PHE A 15 -18.56 34.43 1.28
N ILE A 16 -17.99 35.62 1.06
CA ILE A 16 -16.55 35.78 0.78
C ILE A 16 -15.71 35.28 1.95
N VAL A 17 -16.10 35.61 3.19
CA VAL A 17 -15.38 35.15 4.39
C VAL A 17 -15.41 33.62 4.50
N ILE A 18 -16.58 33.00 4.31
CA ILE A 18 -16.71 31.53 4.33
C ILE A 18 -15.88 30.91 3.22
N PHE A 19 -15.89 31.49 2.02
CA PHE A 19 -15.11 31.01 0.88
C PHE A 19 -13.61 31.10 1.12
N CYS A 20 -13.10 32.23 1.59
CA CYS A 20 -11.69 32.38 1.91
C CYS A 20 -11.24 31.39 2.99
N ALA A 21 -12.08 31.17 4.02
CA ALA A 21 -11.79 30.18 5.07
C ALA A 21 -11.78 28.76 4.51
N ALA A 22 -12.81 28.36 3.75
CA ALA A 22 -12.92 27.04 3.14
C ALA A 22 -11.76 26.78 2.17
N PHE A 23 -11.43 27.73 1.31
CA PHE A 23 -10.31 27.62 0.38
C PHE A 23 -8.98 27.52 1.11
N GLY A 24 -8.75 28.38 2.12
CA GLY A 24 -7.51 28.37 2.91
C GLY A 24 -7.30 27.05 3.64
N ILE A 25 -8.33 26.51 4.29
CA ILE A 25 -8.27 25.21 4.98
C ILE A 25 -7.96 24.09 3.97
N ASN A 26 -8.70 24.00 2.86
CA ASN A 26 -8.46 22.97 1.85
C ASN A 26 -7.06 23.09 1.21
N PHE A 27 -6.58 24.31 0.99
CA PHE A 27 -5.24 24.54 0.46
C PHE A 27 -4.14 24.09 1.43
N LEU A 28 -4.28 24.39 2.73
CA LEU A 28 -3.34 23.97 3.76
C LEU A 28 -3.32 22.44 3.93
N LEU A 29 -4.49 21.80 3.95
CA LEU A 29 -4.60 20.34 4.01
C LEU A 29 -3.97 19.69 2.77
N ASN A 30 -4.24 20.22 1.58
CA ASN A 30 -3.64 19.70 0.35
C ASN A 30 -2.12 19.84 0.34
N ARG A 31 -1.57 20.90 0.95
CA ARG A 31 -0.12 21.06 1.08
C ARG A 31 0.50 20.03 2.03
N GLN A 32 -0.22 19.59 3.07
CA GLN A 32 0.23 18.51 3.95
C GLN A 32 0.13 17.14 3.28
N ALA A 33 -0.82 16.96 2.36
CA ALA A 33 -1.02 15.74 1.58
C ALA A 33 -0.23 15.75 0.25
N ASP A 34 0.97 16.35 0.21
CA ASP A 34 1.85 16.39 -0.97
C ASP A 34 1.19 16.89 -2.26
N ARG A 35 0.23 17.82 -2.13
CA ARG A 35 -0.55 18.40 -3.24
C ARG A 35 -1.33 17.37 -4.06
N PHE A 36 -1.89 16.37 -3.39
CA PHE A 36 -2.70 15.32 -4.00
C PHE A 36 -3.83 15.83 -4.91
N PHE A 37 -4.52 16.91 -4.52
CA PHE A 37 -5.59 17.53 -5.29
C PHE A 37 -5.11 18.72 -6.13
N SER A 38 -5.68 18.87 -7.33
CA SER A 38 -5.44 20.04 -8.17
C SER A 38 -6.09 21.31 -7.57
N ILE A 39 -5.56 22.48 -7.94
CA ILE A 39 -6.12 23.76 -7.47
C ILE A 39 -7.58 23.95 -7.89
N VAL A 40 -7.98 23.38 -9.03
CA VAL A 40 -9.36 23.39 -9.54
C VAL A 40 -10.27 22.58 -8.64
N GLN A 41 -9.81 21.41 -8.17
CA GLN A 41 -10.58 20.58 -7.23
C GLN A 41 -10.75 21.27 -5.87
N ILE A 42 -9.70 21.90 -5.36
CA ILE A 42 -9.74 22.69 -4.12
C ILE A 42 -10.73 23.85 -4.24
N PHE A 43 -10.69 24.57 -5.37
CA PHE A 43 -11.59 25.68 -5.64
C PHE A 43 -13.06 25.22 -5.72
N ASN A 44 -13.33 24.13 -6.44
CA ASN A 44 -14.67 23.55 -6.55
C ASN A 44 -15.22 23.12 -5.19
N ALA A 45 -14.40 22.47 -4.36
CA ALA A 45 -14.77 22.09 -3.00
C ALA A 45 -15.08 23.33 -2.14
N ALA A 46 -14.21 24.35 -2.18
CA ALA A 46 -14.41 25.58 -1.44
C ALA A 46 -15.69 26.32 -1.84
N ILE A 47 -16.00 26.41 -3.13
CA ILE A 47 -17.27 27.00 -3.61
C ILE A 47 -18.47 26.21 -3.07
N LEU A 48 -18.45 24.88 -3.20
CA LEU A 48 -19.56 24.03 -2.78
C LEU A 48 -19.86 24.20 -1.29
N PHE A 49 -18.84 24.08 -0.42
CA PHE A 49 -19.00 24.25 1.02
C PHE A 49 -19.46 25.65 1.40
N SER A 50 -19.03 26.66 0.64
CA SER A 50 -19.42 28.05 0.86
C SER A 50 -20.87 28.30 0.50
N ILE A 51 -21.36 27.73 -0.61
CA ILE A 51 -22.77 27.78 -1.00
C ILE A 51 -23.63 27.06 0.05
N LEU A 52 -23.28 25.85 0.46
CA LEU A 52 -24.04 25.09 1.46
C LEU A 52 -24.12 25.83 2.80
N SER A 53 -22.99 26.36 3.27
CA SER A 53 -22.93 27.12 4.53
C SER A 53 -23.70 28.45 4.44
N TRP A 54 -23.61 29.14 3.31
CA TRP A 54 -24.32 30.40 3.08
C TRP A 54 -25.85 30.21 3.00
N LEU A 55 -26.31 29.14 2.34
CA LEU A 55 -27.71 28.72 2.32
C LEU A 55 -28.24 28.48 3.74
N LEU A 56 -27.45 27.80 4.58
CA LEU A 56 -27.79 27.49 5.96
C LEU A 56 -27.84 28.75 6.86
N VAL A 57 -26.91 29.69 6.70
CA VAL A 57 -26.83 30.89 7.54
C VAL A 57 -27.95 31.90 7.23
N TYR A 58 -28.24 32.15 5.95
CA TYR A 58 -29.13 33.28 5.56
C TYR A 58 -30.55 32.91 5.18
N PHE A 59 -30.79 31.66 4.81
CA PHE A 59 -32.09 31.24 4.29
C PHE A 59 -32.74 30.14 5.11
N LYS A 60 -32.33 29.99 6.38
CA LYS A 60 -32.87 29.01 7.33
C LYS A 60 -34.40 29.07 7.51
N GLU A 61 -35.03 30.23 7.34
CA GLU A 61 -36.49 30.39 7.53
C GLU A 61 -37.29 30.04 6.27
N ALA A 62 -36.64 29.99 5.10
CA ALA A 62 -37.29 29.76 3.82
C ALA A 62 -37.17 28.28 3.41
N LYS A 63 -38.31 27.56 3.46
CA LYS A 63 -38.39 26.11 3.21
C LYS A 63 -37.70 25.66 1.91
N ILE A 64 -37.78 26.46 0.83
CA ILE A 64 -37.15 26.13 -0.45
C ILE A 64 -35.62 25.98 -0.34
N PHE A 65 -34.97 26.84 0.44
CA PHE A 65 -33.51 26.78 0.61
C PHE A 65 -33.08 25.68 1.58
N GLN A 66 -33.94 25.29 2.53
CA GLN A 66 -33.74 24.08 3.33
C GLN A 66 -33.76 22.83 2.44
N TYR A 67 -34.73 22.71 1.52
CA TYR A 67 -34.77 21.60 0.58
C TYR A 67 -33.57 21.58 -0.36
N LEU A 68 -33.10 22.75 -0.84
CA LEU A 68 -31.88 22.83 -1.66
C LEU A 68 -30.62 22.41 -0.88
N PHE A 69 -30.49 22.81 0.38
CA PHE A 69 -29.41 22.37 1.25
C PHE A 69 -29.44 20.85 1.45
N LEU A 70 -30.61 20.30 1.82
CA LEU A 70 -30.80 18.85 2.00
C LEU A 70 -30.53 18.06 0.72
N ALA A 71 -30.97 18.57 -0.44
CA ALA A 71 -30.68 17.96 -1.74
C ALA A 71 -29.16 17.96 -2.01
N GLY A 72 -28.47 19.06 -1.75
CA GLY A 72 -27.00 19.14 -1.88
C GLY A 72 -26.27 18.14 -0.99
N CYS A 73 -26.67 18.02 0.29
CA CYS A 73 -26.17 16.99 1.19
C CYS A 73 -26.48 15.58 0.68
N PHE A 74 -27.69 15.34 0.18
CA PHE A 74 -28.08 14.05 -0.36
C PHE A 74 -27.23 13.66 -1.57
N PHE A 75 -26.99 14.55 -2.54
CA PHE A 75 -26.11 14.25 -3.67
C PHE A 75 -24.67 13.91 -3.24
N PHE A 76 -24.15 14.62 -2.23
CA PHE A 76 -22.83 14.33 -1.67
C PHE A 76 -22.78 12.97 -0.97
N VAL A 77 -23.78 12.63 -0.16
CA VAL A 77 -23.83 11.34 0.55
C VAL A 77 -24.15 10.21 -0.42
N ALA A 78 -25.13 10.35 -1.29
CA ALA A 78 -25.60 9.31 -2.20
C ALA A 78 -24.53 8.86 -3.21
N SER A 79 -23.72 9.80 -3.71
CA SER A 79 -22.58 9.46 -4.58
C SER A 79 -21.51 8.60 -3.88
N ASN A 80 -21.41 8.70 -2.55
CA ASN A 80 -20.49 7.93 -1.73
C ASN A 80 -21.16 6.76 -0.99
N ALA A 81 -22.50 6.72 -0.91
CA ALA A 81 -23.24 5.69 -0.19
C ALA A 81 -23.09 4.30 -0.81
N LEU A 82 -22.85 4.25 -2.13
CA LEU A 82 -22.51 3.03 -2.87
C LEU A 82 -21.01 2.70 -2.82
N ILE A 83 -20.16 3.65 -2.39
CA ILE A 83 -18.75 3.41 -2.03
C ILE A 83 -18.71 2.87 -0.58
N ASN A 84 -19.63 1.98 -0.25
CA ASN A 84 -19.51 1.16 0.94
C ASN A 84 -18.61 -0.03 0.57
N PRO A 85 -17.42 -0.19 1.17
CA PRO A 85 -16.84 -1.50 1.26
C PRO A 85 -17.69 -2.25 2.29
N LEU A 86 -18.86 -2.75 1.88
CA LEU A 86 -19.31 -4.01 2.46
C LEU A 86 -18.16 -4.94 2.14
N SER A 87 -17.31 -5.20 3.14
CA SER A 87 -16.18 -6.10 3.03
C SER A 87 -16.68 -7.32 2.28
N LYS A 88 -16.30 -7.44 1.00
CA LYS A 88 -16.38 -8.73 0.34
C LYS A 88 -15.45 -9.55 1.21
N GLY A 89 -16.00 -10.53 1.93
CA GLY A 89 -15.24 -11.33 2.89
C GLY A 89 -14.01 -11.96 2.23
N LEU A 90 -13.35 -12.90 2.87
CA LEU A 90 -12.07 -13.42 2.35
C LEU A 90 -12.18 -14.26 1.05
N SER A 91 -13.35 -14.35 0.41
CA SER A 91 -13.56 -15.09 -0.84
C SER A 91 -12.59 -14.66 -1.96
N PRO A 92 -12.38 -13.37 -2.29
CA PRO A 92 -11.41 -12.99 -3.33
C PRO A 92 -9.96 -13.41 -2.99
N TYR A 93 -9.66 -13.61 -1.70
CA TYR A 93 -8.38 -14.10 -1.24
C TYR A 93 -8.28 -15.63 -1.36
N PHE A 94 -9.28 -16.37 -0.87
CA PHE A 94 -9.29 -17.84 -0.90
C PHE A 94 -9.53 -18.43 -2.29
N ASP A 95 -10.33 -17.76 -3.13
CA ASP A 95 -10.62 -18.16 -4.51
C ASP A 95 -9.47 -17.78 -5.47
N ASN A 96 -8.41 -17.15 -4.94
CA ASN A 96 -7.23 -16.80 -5.71
C ASN A 96 -6.40 -18.06 -6.03
N LYS A 97 -6.05 -18.25 -7.29
CA LYS A 97 -5.28 -19.43 -7.75
C LYS A 97 -3.85 -19.48 -7.22
N VAL A 98 -3.26 -18.35 -6.84
CA VAL A 98 -1.99 -18.30 -6.10
C VAL A 98 -2.21 -18.88 -4.70
N TYR A 99 -3.29 -18.51 -4.00
CA TYR A 99 -3.65 -19.10 -2.71
C TYR A 99 -3.85 -20.62 -2.80
N GLU A 100 -4.59 -21.11 -3.79
CA GLU A 100 -4.77 -22.55 -4.00
C GLU A 100 -3.43 -23.29 -4.18
N THR A 101 -2.53 -22.71 -4.97
CA THR A 101 -1.20 -23.28 -5.25
C THR A 101 -0.35 -23.31 -3.99
N VAL A 102 -0.26 -22.18 -3.27
CA VAL A 102 0.48 -22.04 -2.02
C VAL A 102 -0.09 -22.95 -0.94
N SER A 103 -1.42 -23.04 -0.81
CA SER A 103 -2.12 -23.92 0.13
C SER A 103 -1.84 -25.40 -0.18
N THR A 104 -1.81 -25.79 -1.46
CA THR A 104 -1.44 -27.15 -1.87
C THR A 104 0.00 -27.48 -1.49
N ILE A 105 0.93 -26.53 -1.68
CA ILE A 105 2.33 -26.70 -1.28
C ILE A 105 2.45 -26.79 0.24
N ARG A 106 1.83 -25.87 0.98
CA ARG A 106 1.81 -25.86 2.46
C ARG A 106 1.28 -27.16 3.03
N LYS A 107 0.23 -27.76 2.46
CA LYS A 107 -0.29 -29.06 2.90
C LYS A 107 0.72 -30.20 2.72
N LYS A 108 1.62 -30.11 1.74
CA LYS A 108 2.65 -31.12 1.44
C LYS A 108 3.97 -30.86 2.19
N ASP A 109 4.36 -29.61 2.37
CA ASP A 109 5.61 -29.20 3.02
C ASP A 109 5.33 -27.99 3.95
N PRO A 110 4.71 -28.22 5.12
CA PRO A 110 4.20 -27.15 5.99
C PRO A 110 5.30 -26.29 6.61
N ASN A 111 6.50 -26.84 6.76
CA ASN A 111 7.63 -26.17 7.40
C ASN A 111 8.58 -25.52 6.39
N ALA A 112 8.25 -25.53 5.10
CA ALA A 112 9.10 -24.94 4.07
C ALA A 112 9.24 -23.43 4.23
N GLY A 113 10.47 -22.92 4.15
CA GLY A 113 10.73 -21.49 4.04
C GLY A 113 10.48 -20.98 2.62
N TRP A 114 9.94 -19.77 2.53
CA TRP A 114 9.65 -19.04 1.29
C TRP A 114 10.39 -17.71 1.25
N VAL A 115 10.70 -17.24 0.05
CA VAL A 115 11.19 -15.88 -0.20
C VAL A 115 10.57 -15.34 -1.48
N VAL A 116 10.31 -14.04 -1.52
CA VAL A 116 9.78 -13.36 -2.71
C VAL A 116 10.80 -12.38 -3.28
N PHE A 117 11.13 -12.51 -4.56
CA PHE A 117 11.99 -11.58 -5.29
C PHE A 117 11.17 -10.60 -6.12
N GLY A 118 11.57 -9.33 -6.10
CA GLY A 118 11.04 -8.26 -6.95
C GLY A 118 9.60 -7.83 -6.68
N HIS A 119 9.08 -8.04 -5.47
CA HIS A 119 7.73 -7.60 -5.12
C HIS A 119 7.58 -7.28 -3.63
N MET A 120 7.02 -6.11 -3.30
CA MET A 120 6.93 -5.62 -1.92
C MET A 120 5.78 -6.25 -1.12
N THR A 121 4.61 -6.45 -1.72
CA THR A 121 3.39 -6.85 -0.99
C THR A 121 3.03 -8.33 -1.13
N ALA A 122 3.76 -9.08 -1.97
CA ALA A 122 3.51 -10.49 -2.20
C ALA A 122 3.97 -11.39 -1.04
N PRO A 123 5.05 -11.06 -0.30
CA PRO A 123 5.36 -11.76 0.95
C PRO A 123 4.17 -11.78 1.93
N GLU A 124 3.40 -10.69 1.99
CA GLU A 124 2.29 -10.56 2.94
C GLU A 124 1.11 -11.41 2.51
N PHE A 125 0.87 -11.52 1.19
CA PHE A 125 -0.07 -12.50 0.64
C PHE A 125 0.32 -13.94 1.04
N LEU A 126 1.61 -14.29 0.94
CA LEU A 126 2.11 -15.61 1.33
C LEU A 126 1.99 -15.86 2.84
N LYS A 127 2.32 -14.89 3.68
CA LYS A 127 2.15 -15.00 5.14
C LYS A 127 0.67 -15.19 5.52
N ALA A 128 -0.23 -14.43 4.89
CA ALA A 128 -1.67 -14.63 5.06
C ALA A 128 -2.13 -16.03 4.60
N ALA A 129 -1.39 -16.65 3.66
CA ALA A 129 -1.66 -18.01 3.20
C ALA A 129 -1.13 -19.06 4.17
N GLY A 130 -0.51 -18.64 5.26
CA GLY A 130 0.02 -19.50 6.33
C GLY A 130 1.34 -20.19 5.97
N VAL A 131 2.12 -19.64 5.03
CA VAL A 131 3.49 -20.14 4.78
C VAL A 131 4.55 -19.27 5.45
N ASN A 132 5.69 -19.87 5.78
CA ASN A 132 6.81 -19.19 6.41
C ASN A 132 7.61 -18.38 5.38
N CYS A 133 7.18 -17.15 5.10
CA CYS A 133 7.87 -16.23 4.19
C CYS A 133 8.89 -15.38 4.94
N PHE A 134 10.15 -15.46 4.53
CA PHE A 134 11.29 -14.81 5.18
C PHE A 134 11.25 -13.28 5.07
N ASN A 135 10.89 -12.74 3.90
CA ASN A 135 10.90 -11.31 3.63
C ASN A 135 9.50 -10.69 3.74
N GLY A 136 9.34 -9.42 3.34
CA GLY A 136 8.15 -8.61 3.64
C GLY A 136 8.25 -7.89 4.97
N VAL A 137 7.12 -7.53 5.58
CA VAL A 137 7.07 -6.89 6.90
C VAL A 137 7.59 -7.83 7.99
N GLN A 138 8.60 -7.39 8.73
CA GLN A 138 9.10 -8.04 9.93
C GLN A 138 9.04 -7.07 11.11
N TYR A 139 8.28 -7.44 12.15
CA TYR A 139 8.22 -6.66 13.39
C TYR A 139 9.51 -6.77 14.19
N ALA A 140 9.97 -8.00 14.37
CA ALA A 140 11.29 -8.31 14.89
C ALA A 140 12.11 -8.92 13.75
N PRO A 141 13.31 -8.42 13.48
CA PRO A 141 14.15 -8.98 12.43
C PRO A 141 14.58 -10.40 12.82
N PRO A 142 14.58 -11.36 11.88
CA PRO A 142 15.05 -12.73 12.14
C PRO A 142 16.59 -12.77 12.20
N LEU A 143 17.16 -12.21 13.27
CA LEU A 143 18.61 -11.96 13.41
C LEU A 143 19.46 -13.22 13.17
N GLU A 144 19.07 -14.36 13.74
CA GLU A 144 19.79 -15.63 13.54
C GLU A 144 19.97 -15.98 12.05
N LYS A 145 18.94 -15.76 11.24
CA LYS A 145 18.99 -16.00 9.79
C LYS A 145 19.70 -14.87 9.05
N LEU A 146 19.55 -13.63 9.50
CA LEU A 146 20.24 -12.48 8.90
C LEU A 146 21.75 -12.55 9.11
N HIS A 147 22.22 -13.08 10.24
CA HIS A 147 23.66 -13.32 10.48
C HIS A 147 24.24 -14.39 9.55
N VAL A 148 23.44 -15.33 9.03
CA VAL A 148 23.89 -16.23 7.95
C VAL A 148 24.14 -15.45 6.65
N LEU A 149 23.36 -14.40 6.40
CA LEU A 149 23.51 -13.54 5.24
C LEU A 149 24.68 -12.55 5.42
N ASP A 150 24.85 -12.02 6.63
CA ASP A 150 25.88 -11.06 7.06
C ASP A 150 26.67 -11.59 8.28
N PRO A 151 27.62 -12.52 8.08
CA PRO A 151 28.35 -13.16 9.18
C PRO A 151 29.29 -12.24 9.95
N ASN A 152 29.71 -11.13 9.33
CA ASN A 152 30.61 -10.14 9.92
C ASN A 152 29.85 -8.98 10.61
N LEU A 153 28.52 -8.99 10.55
CA LEU A 153 27.64 -7.94 11.11
C LEU A 153 27.88 -6.54 10.51
N GLU A 154 28.41 -6.47 9.29
CA GLU A 154 28.75 -5.20 8.62
C GLU A 154 27.50 -4.35 8.32
N SER A 155 26.34 -4.99 8.19
CA SER A 155 25.06 -4.36 7.86
C SER A 155 24.05 -4.42 9.00
N GLU A 156 24.46 -4.74 10.24
CA GLU A 156 23.53 -4.89 11.37
C GLU A 156 22.68 -3.65 11.61
N SER A 157 23.28 -2.46 11.50
CA SER A 157 22.56 -1.19 11.62
C SER A 157 21.44 -1.02 10.58
N VAL A 158 21.50 -1.73 9.44
CA VAL A 158 20.46 -1.73 8.40
C VAL A 158 19.30 -2.65 8.80
N TYR A 159 19.58 -3.89 9.20
CA TYR A 159 18.53 -4.90 9.38
C TYR A 159 18.04 -5.11 10.82
N ASN A 160 18.74 -4.60 11.83
CA ASN A 160 18.32 -4.73 13.24
C ASN A 160 17.21 -3.69 13.57
N ARG A 161 16.05 -3.82 12.92
CA ARG A 161 14.90 -2.92 13.04
C ARG A 161 13.60 -3.55 12.55
N TYR A 162 12.47 -2.93 12.90
CA TYR A 162 11.21 -3.09 12.16
C TYR A 162 11.44 -2.66 10.71
N ALA A 163 11.09 -3.50 9.74
CA ALA A 163 11.17 -3.13 8.33
C ALA A 163 10.32 -3.98 7.40
N HIS A 164 10.04 -3.40 6.24
CA HIS A 164 9.76 -4.08 4.99
C HIS A 164 11.08 -4.57 4.39
N ILE A 165 11.22 -5.89 4.19
CA ILE A 165 12.41 -6.50 3.61
C ILE A 165 12.13 -6.83 2.14
N LEU A 166 12.83 -6.17 1.22
CA LEU A 166 12.80 -6.48 -0.20
C LEU A 166 13.96 -7.39 -0.60
N PHE A 167 13.70 -8.28 -1.55
CA PHE A 167 14.73 -9.12 -2.16
C PHE A 167 14.81 -8.83 -3.66
N PHE A 168 16.03 -8.61 -4.15
CA PHE A 168 16.32 -8.47 -5.57
C PHE A 168 17.51 -9.35 -5.97
N PRO A 169 17.55 -9.85 -7.21
CA PRO A 169 18.66 -10.68 -7.68
C PRO A 169 19.96 -9.85 -7.78
N LEU A 170 21.08 -10.47 -7.42
CA LEU A 170 22.43 -9.97 -7.68
C LEU A 170 23.32 -11.17 -8.07
N ILE A 171 23.70 -11.25 -9.35
CA ILE A 171 24.52 -12.36 -9.88
C ILE A 171 25.81 -11.78 -10.44
N GLU A 172 26.85 -11.71 -9.59
CA GLU A 172 28.16 -11.13 -9.93
C GLU A 172 29.30 -12.17 -9.89
N GLY A 173 28.97 -13.47 -9.99
CA GLY A 173 29.97 -14.56 -10.01
C GLY A 173 30.52 -14.98 -8.64
N GLY A 174 30.01 -14.40 -7.55
CA GLY A 174 30.30 -14.80 -6.16
C GLY A 174 29.04 -14.88 -5.29
N ASP A 175 29.16 -15.41 -4.06
CA ASP A 175 28.06 -15.50 -3.08
C ASP A 175 27.91 -14.22 -2.25
N SER A 176 27.80 -13.09 -2.97
CA SER A 176 27.71 -11.75 -2.39
C SER A 176 26.31 -11.44 -1.90
N VAL A 177 26.23 -10.75 -0.76
CA VAL A 177 24.99 -10.23 -0.21
C VAL A 177 25.17 -8.74 0.04
N LYS A 178 24.28 -7.92 -0.48
CA LYS A 178 24.29 -6.47 -0.30
C LYS A 178 23.03 -6.02 0.41
N PHE A 179 23.19 -5.36 1.54
CA PHE A 179 22.11 -4.68 2.24
C PHE A 179 22.09 -3.21 1.84
N THR A 180 20.90 -2.64 1.65
CA THR A 180 20.74 -1.21 1.37
C THR A 180 19.54 -0.70 2.14
N LEU A 181 19.78 0.25 3.06
CA LEU A 181 18.72 0.96 3.74
C LEU A 181 18.07 1.94 2.75
N ASN A 182 16.82 1.69 2.37
CA ASN A 182 16.10 2.53 1.43
C ASN A 182 15.38 3.67 2.15
N GLN A 183 14.73 3.34 3.28
CA GLN A 183 14.00 4.27 4.15
C GLN A 183 14.09 3.78 5.60
N ALA A 184 13.53 4.52 6.55
CA ALA A 184 13.62 4.19 7.98
C ALA A 184 13.09 2.79 8.32
N ASP A 185 12.04 2.35 7.61
CA ASP A 185 11.32 1.09 7.77
C ASP A 185 11.36 0.22 6.49
N LEU A 186 12.30 0.44 5.59
CA LEU A 186 12.43 -0.31 4.34
C LEU A 186 13.89 -0.54 3.99
N TYR A 187 14.28 -1.80 3.78
CA TYR A 187 15.59 -2.13 3.25
C TYR A 187 15.53 -3.25 2.23
N THR A 188 16.56 -3.29 1.40
CA THR A 188 16.73 -4.26 0.34
C THR A 188 17.90 -5.19 0.63
N ILE A 189 17.70 -6.48 0.41
CA ILE A 189 18.73 -7.51 0.30
C ILE A 189 18.89 -7.85 -1.18
N GLN A 190 20.06 -7.56 -1.74
CA GLN A 190 20.43 -8.01 -3.07
C GLN A 190 21.39 -9.20 -2.96
N MET A 191 21.02 -10.33 -3.54
CA MET A 191 21.85 -11.54 -3.53
C MET A 191 21.43 -12.50 -4.64
N ASP A 192 22.25 -13.50 -4.91
CA ASP A 192 21.92 -14.55 -5.87
C ASP A 192 20.75 -15.41 -5.33
N PRO A 193 19.62 -15.55 -6.06
CA PRO A 193 18.53 -16.43 -5.64
C PRO A 193 18.97 -17.89 -5.45
N CYS A 194 20.04 -18.31 -6.12
CA CYS A 194 20.64 -19.63 -5.99
C CYS A 194 21.76 -19.73 -4.95
N SER A 195 21.99 -18.70 -4.15
CA SER A 195 22.94 -18.70 -3.05
C SER A 195 22.71 -19.88 -2.08
N PRO A 196 23.76 -20.59 -1.63
CA PRO A 196 23.65 -21.62 -0.61
C PRO A 196 23.20 -21.06 0.75
N LYS A 197 23.40 -19.76 1.03
CA LYS A 197 22.94 -19.12 2.27
C LYS A 197 21.42 -19.19 2.42
N LEU A 198 20.66 -19.05 1.33
CA LEU A 198 19.20 -19.22 1.35
C LEU A 198 18.79 -20.65 1.73
N LYS A 199 19.58 -21.65 1.35
CA LYS A 199 19.36 -23.04 1.77
C LYS A 199 19.65 -23.21 3.26
N GLN A 200 20.74 -22.61 3.76
CA GLN A 200 21.11 -22.67 5.18
C GLN A 200 20.03 -22.07 6.10
N ILE A 201 19.35 -21.00 5.68
CA ILE A 201 18.24 -20.40 6.46
C ILE A 201 16.87 -21.08 6.23
N GLY A 202 16.85 -22.20 5.49
CA GLY A 202 15.69 -23.07 5.28
C GLY A 202 14.75 -22.69 4.14
N ILE A 203 15.18 -21.86 3.19
CA ILE A 203 14.35 -21.51 2.02
C ILE A 203 14.31 -22.67 1.02
N LYS A 204 13.10 -23.09 0.67
CA LYS A 204 12.83 -24.14 -0.33
C LYS A 204 12.04 -23.63 -1.54
N TYR A 205 11.16 -22.66 -1.34
CA TYR A 205 10.28 -22.13 -2.37
C TYR A 205 10.55 -20.65 -2.62
N PHE A 206 10.41 -20.26 -3.88
CA PHE A 206 10.70 -18.92 -4.37
C PHE A 206 9.50 -18.41 -5.15
N MET A 207 9.12 -17.17 -4.94
CA MET A 207 8.14 -16.47 -5.75
C MET A 207 8.80 -15.26 -6.39
N PHE A 208 8.58 -15.04 -7.68
CA PHE A 208 9.06 -13.85 -8.38
C PHE A 208 7.85 -13.02 -8.84
N GLY A 209 7.92 -11.70 -8.60
CA GLY A 209 6.95 -10.72 -9.11
C GLY A 209 7.12 -10.36 -10.58
N TYR A 210 8.10 -10.98 -11.25
CA TYR A 210 8.43 -10.82 -12.66
C TYR A 210 8.82 -12.18 -13.22
N LYS A 211 8.85 -12.34 -14.55
CA LYS A 211 9.35 -13.56 -15.18
C LYS A 211 10.88 -13.58 -15.02
N PRO A 212 11.46 -14.47 -14.19
CA PRO A 212 12.89 -14.44 -13.95
C PRO A 212 13.66 -14.95 -15.17
N PRO A 213 14.82 -14.36 -15.51
CA PRO A 213 15.79 -14.94 -16.45
C PRO A 213 16.32 -16.29 -15.97
N ASP A 214 16.77 -17.15 -16.90
CA ASP A 214 17.26 -18.50 -16.58
C ASP A 214 18.41 -18.50 -15.56
N ALA A 215 19.25 -17.46 -15.57
CA ALA A 215 20.34 -17.30 -14.62
C ALA A 215 19.86 -17.26 -13.15
N GLU A 216 18.71 -16.65 -12.88
CA GLU A 216 18.15 -16.51 -11.53
C GLU A 216 17.50 -17.80 -11.01
N VAL A 217 17.06 -18.68 -11.91
CA VAL A 217 16.33 -19.91 -11.56
C VAL A 217 17.09 -21.19 -11.90
N ARG A 218 18.38 -21.10 -12.23
CA ARG A 218 19.25 -22.22 -12.64
C ARG A 218 19.29 -23.39 -11.63
N CYS A 219 19.15 -23.10 -10.34
CA CYS A 219 19.12 -24.10 -9.27
C CYS A 219 17.70 -24.59 -8.91
N MET A 220 16.67 -24.17 -9.66
CA MET A 220 15.27 -24.37 -9.29
C MET A 220 14.50 -25.08 -10.41
N ALA A 221 13.39 -25.71 -10.04
CA ALA A 221 12.39 -26.25 -10.94
C ALA A 221 11.12 -25.38 -10.85
N PRO A 222 10.48 -25.03 -11.98
CA PRO A 222 9.19 -24.35 -11.94
C PRO A 222 8.16 -25.27 -11.28
N VAL A 223 7.35 -24.71 -10.38
CA VAL A 223 6.22 -25.43 -9.78
C VAL A 223 4.95 -25.11 -10.55
N LYS A 224 4.70 -23.81 -10.77
CA LYS A 224 3.56 -23.32 -11.53
C LYS A 224 3.75 -21.87 -11.93
N ASP A 225 3.36 -21.56 -13.16
CA ASP A 225 3.28 -20.20 -13.68
C ASP A 225 1.82 -19.75 -13.68
N GLY A 226 1.53 -18.54 -13.19
CA GLY A 226 0.20 -17.95 -13.36
C GLY A 226 -0.05 -16.70 -12.52
N TYR A 227 -0.89 -15.80 -13.07
CA TYR A 227 -1.48 -14.66 -12.37
C TYR A 227 -0.50 -13.54 -11.97
N GLY A 228 0.57 -13.36 -12.75
CA GLY A 228 1.58 -12.32 -12.52
C GLY A 228 2.69 -12.73 -11.54
N PHE A 229 2.64 -13.94 -11.00
CA PHE A 229 3.67 -14.51 -10.13
C PHE A 229 4.22 -15.82 -10.69
N PHE A 230 5.50 -16.07 -10.42
CA PHE A 230 6.22 -17.26 -10.89
C PHE A 230 6.78 -18.00 -9.68
N ILE A 231 6.33 -19.24 -9.46
CA ILE A 231 6.69 -20.03 -8.27
C ILE A 231 7.64 -21.15 -8.65
N TYR A 232 8.76 -21.20 -7.94
CA TYR A 232 9.83 -22.19 -8.14
C TYR A 232 10.12 -22.94 -6.85
N LYS A 233 10.59 -24.17 -7.01
CA LYS A 233 11.11 -25.02 -5.94
C LYS A 233 12.58 -25.29 -6.19
N ARG A 234 13.41 -25.13 -5.16
CA ARG A 234 14.83 -25.47 -5.19
C ARG A 234 15.06 -26.95 -5.50
N LYS A 235 16.04 -27.27 -6.36
CA LYS A 235 16.36 -28.67 -6.77
C LYS A 235 17.37 -29.35 -5.84
N ASP A 236 18.26 -28.57 -5.23
CA ASP A 236 19.40 -29.04 -4.45
C ASP A 236 19.08 -29.28 -2.96
N LEU A 237 17.87 -29.78 -2.65
CA LEU A 237 17.39 -30.06 -1.30
C LEU A 237 17.09 -31.54 -1.07
#